data_AF-A0A353E2S0-F1
#
_entry.id   AF-A0A353E2S0-F1
#
_cell.length_a   1.000
_cell.length_b   1.000
_cell.length_c   1.000
_cell.angle_alpha   90.00
_cell.angle_beta   90.00
_cell.angle_gamma   90.00
#
_symmetry.space_group_name_H-M   'P 1'
#
loop_
_entity.id
_entity.type
_entity.pdbx_description
1 polymer ?
#
loop_
_entity_poly.entity_id
_entity_poly.type
_entity_poly.pdbx_seq_one_letter_code
_entity_poly.pdbx_strand_id
1 'polypeptide(L)' 'MSTPLNSESISIALKNLPDWNHHEDKLSKEFIFKDFRESMSFLMEMAFECESANHHPEIYQVYNRLRLELTTHDAGRQVT' A
#
# COMPACT_ATOMS: atom_id res chain seq x y z
N MET A 1 13.74 4.44 12.85
CA MET A 1 13.92 4.81 11.43
C MET A 1 14.11 3.52 10.66
N SER A 2 13.16 3.15 9.81
CA SER A 2 13.28 1.96 8.96
C SER A 2 14.32 2.24 7.85
N THR A 3 15.07 1.22 7.45
CA THR A 3 16.11 1.34 6.42
C THR A 3 15.49 1.17 5.03
N PRO A 4 15.66 2.12 4.08
CA PRO A 4 15.19 1.95 2.72
C PRO A 4 15.75 0.69 2.03
N LEU A 5 14.89 0.02 1.26
CA LEU A 5 15.29 -1.10 0.42
C LEU A 5 15.88 -0.60 -0.90
N ASN A 6 16.84 -1.37 -1.44
CA ASN A 6 17.32 -1.17 -2.80
C ASN A 6 16.40 -1.84 -3.83
N SER A 7 16.56 -1.48 -5.10
CA SER A 7 15.71 -1.97 -6.20
C SER A 7 15.74 -3.50 -6.35
N GLU A 8 16.87 -4.16 -6.06
CA GLU A 8 16.98 -5.62 -6.13
C GLU A 8 16.13 -6.29 -5.05
N SER A 9 16.21 -5.78 -3.81
CA SER A 9 15.46 -6.30 -2.66
C SER A 9 13.95 -6.11 -2.85
N ILE A 10 13.55 -4.95 -3.38
CA ILE A 10 12.14 -4.67 -3.75
C ILE A 10 11.69 -5.65 -4.84
N SER A 11 12.48 -5.83 -5.89
CA SER A 11 12.17 -6.77 -6.98
C SER A 11 11.98 -8.21 -6.49
N ILE A 12 12.82 -8.66 -5.55
CA ILE A 12 12.70 -9.99 -4.93
C ILE A 12 11.42 -10.08 -4.10
N ALA A 13 11.12 -9.09 -3.26
CA ALA A 13 9.93 -9.08 -2.42
C ALA A 13 8.63 -9.11 -3.27
N LEU A 14 8.60 -8.34 -4.35
CA LEU A 14 7.45 -8.25 -5.25
C LEU A 14 7.09 -9.57 -5.93
N LYS A 15 8.03 -10.52 -6.07
CA LYS A 15 7.72 -11.86 -6.60
C LYS A 15 6.65 -12.60 -5.78
N ASN A 16 6.53 -12.28 -4.50
CA ASN A 16 5.56 -12.88 -3.58
C ASN A 16 4.36 -11.98 -3.27
N LEU A 17 4.27 -10.80 -3.91
CA LEU A 17 3.23 -9.80 -3.69
C LEU A 17 2.50 -9.53 -5.01
N PRO A 18 1.60 -10.41 -5.45
CA PRO A 18 0.90 -10.25 -6.72
C PRO A 18 0.14 -8.93 -6.77
N ASP A 19 0.11 -8.34 -7.97
CA ASP A 19 -0.53 -7.06 -8.30
C ASP A 19 0.02 -5.82 -7.59
N TRP A 20 1.06 -5.96 -6.77
CA TRP A 20 1.83 -4.83 -6.27
C TRP A 20 2.83 -4.37 -7.32
N ASN A 21 2.90 -3.07 -7.53
CA ASN A 21 3.81 -2.43 -8.47
C ASN A 21 4.69 -1.43 -7.73
N HIS A 22 5.96 -1.34 -8.11
CA HIS A 22 6.89 -0.32 -7.62
C HIS A 22 7.14 0.73 -8.69
N HIS A 23 6.89 2.00 -8.37
CA HIS A 23 7.12 3.15 -9.24
C HIS A 23 7.43 4.38 -8.39
N GLU A 24 8.43 5.19 -8.78
CA GLU A 24 8.84 6.41 -8.06
C GLU A 24 9.01 6.20 -6.54
N ASP A 25 9.66 5.10 -6.15
CA ASP A 25 9.87 4.72 -4.73
C ASP A 25 8.60 4.58 -3.88
N LYS A 26 7.47 4.30 -4.54
CA LYS A 26 6.22 3.88 -3.91
C LYS A 26 5.81 2.47 -4.33
N LEU A 27 5.21 1.74 -3.41
CA LEU A 27 4.45 0.53 -3.75
C LEU A 27 2.99 0.90 -3.98
N SER A 28 2.38 0.37 -5.03
CA SER A 28 0.99 0.63 -5.38
C SER A 28 0.22 -0.65 -5.69
N LYS A 29 -1.03 -0.72 -5.25
CA LYS A 29 -1.98 -1.77 -5.61
C LYS A 29 -3.39 -1.21 -5.71
N GLU A 30 -4.14 -1.64 -6.72
CA GLU A 30 -5.56 -1.33 -6.88
C GLU A 30 -6.40 -2.58 -6.61
N PHE A 31 -7.45 -2.41 -5.81
CA PHE A 31 -8.47 -3.41 -5.52
C PHE A 31 -9.77 -2.97 -6.18
N ILE A 32 -10.45 -3.92 -6.82
CA ILE A 32 -11.77 -3.72 -7.43
C ILE A 32 -12.76 -4.64 -6.72
N PHE A 33 -13.75 -4.03 -6.09
CA PHE A 33 -14.81 -4.72 -5.34
C PHE A 33 -16.11 -4.77 -6.14
N LYS A 34 -17.11 -5.49 -5.65
CA LYS A 34 -18.43 -5.56 -6.26
C LYS A 34 -19.14 -4.19 -6.25
N ASP A 35 -19.07 -3.48 -5.14
CA ASP A 35 -19.76 -2.21 -4.93
C ASP A 35 -19.03 -1.32 -3.90
N PHE A 36 -19.58 -0.13 -3.67
CA PHE A 36 -19.04 0.82 -2.71
C PHE A 36 -19.02 0.28 -1.27
N ARG A 37 -20.04 -0.48 -0.87
CA ARG A 37 -20.15 -0.99 0.50
C ARG A 37 -19.01 -1.95 0.80
N GLU A 38 -18.74 -2.88 -0.11
CA GLU A 38 -17.65 -3.84 0.05
C GLU A 38 -16.29 -3.13 0.11
N SER A 39 -16.03 -2.16 -0.78
CA SER A 39 -14.77 -1.40 -0.75
C SER A 39 -14.58 -0.59 0.55
N MET A 40 -15.66 -0.02 1.09
CA MET A 40 -15.61 0.73 2.34
C MET A 40 -15.40 -0.19 3.55
N SER A 41 -16.04 -1.36 3.57
CA SER A 41 -15.80 -2.35 4.63
C SER A 41 -14.34 -2.78 4.67
N PHE A 42 -13.74 -3.10 3.52
CA PHE A 42 -12.32 -3.43 3.43
C PHE A 42 -11.42 -2.30 3.93
N LEU A 43 -11.71 -1.05 3.52
CA LEU A 43 -10.96 0.12 3.97
C LEU A 43 -11.02 0.30 5.50
N MET A 44 -12.20 0.08 6.10
CA MET A 44 -12.38 0.20 7.55
C MET A 44 -11.63 -0.90 8.31
N GLU A 45 -11.63 -2.15 7.83
CA GLU A 45 -10.85 -3.23 8.43
C GLU A 45 -9.34 -2.94 8.34
N MET A 46 -8.86 -2.51 7.17
CA MET A 46 -7.45 -2.16 6.95
C MET A 46 -7.00 -1.02 7.87
N ALA A 47 -7.86 -0.06 8.20
CA ALA A 47 -7.50 1.08 9.05
C ALA A 47 -6.99 0.65 10.44
N PHE A 48 -7.51 -0.44 11.01
CA PHE A 48 -7.02 -0.97 12.29
C PHE A 48 -5.61 -1.53 12.18
N GLU A 49 -5.30 -2.23 11.09
CA GLU A 49 -3.96 -2.77 10.82
C GLU A 49 -2.96 -1.64 10.57
N CYS A 50 -3.34 -0.60 9.82
CA CYS A 50 -2.51 0.59 9.63
C CYS A 50 -2.16 1.29 10.95
N GLU A 51 -3.13 1.42 11.86
CA GLU A 51 -2.90 2.03 13.18
C GLU A 51 -2.02 1.15 14.07
N SER A 52 -2.27 -0.17 14.10
CA SER A 52 -1.44 -1.15 14.81
C SER A 52 0.01 -1.12 14.33
N ALA A 53 0.22 -1.01 13.02
CA ALA A 53 1.55 -0.89 12.40
C ALA A 53 2.17 0.50 12.56
N ASN A 54 1.40 1.51 13.01
CA ASN A 54 1.78 2.92 12.99
C ASN A 54 2.33 3.34 11.61
N HIS A 55 1.66 2.90 10.55
CA HIS A 55 2.07 3.14 9.17
C HIS A 55 0.84 3.24 8.25
N HIS A 56 0.65 4.42 7.66
CA HIS A 56 -0.58 4.77 6.97
C HIS A 56 -0.32 4.97 5.46
N PRO A 57 -1.06 4.29 4.56
CA PRO A 57 -0.96 4.48 3.12
C PRO A 57 -1.59 5.81 2.67
N GLU A 58 -1.21 6.26 1.47
CA GLU A 58 -2.06 7.17 0.69
C GLU A 58 -3.23 6.36 0.11
N ILE A 59 -4.46 6.82 0.32
CA ILE A 59 -5.69 6.08 -0.01
C ILE A 59 -6.50 6.87 -1.05
N TYR A 60 -6.83 6.21 -2.15
CA TYR A 60 -7.69 6.75 -3.20
C TYR A 60 -8.87 5.80 -3.42
N GLN A 61 -10.08 6.21 -3.03
CA GLN A 61 -11.30 5.41 -3.23
C GLN A 61 -12.25 6.10 -4.21
N VAL A 62 -12.67 5.37 -5.25
CA VAL A 62 -13.66 5.83 -6.23
C VAL A 62 -14.69 4.73 -6.42
N TYR A 63 -15.85 4.88 -5.79
CA TYR A 63 -16.92 3.87 -5.76
C TYR A 63 -16.37 2.51 -5.29
N ASN A 64 -16.27 1.52 -6.17
CA ASN A 64 -15.82 0.17 -5.87
C ASN A 64 -14.31 -0.06 -6.10
N ARG A 65 -13.56 0.99 -6.46
CA ARG A 65 -12.11 0.93 -6.67
C ARG A 65 -11.38 1.56 -5.50
N LEU A 66 -10.40 0.86 -4.95
CA LEU A 66 -9.54 1.33 -3.87
C LEU A 66 -8.07 1.17 -4.31
N ARG A 67 -7.37 2.28 -4.49
CA ARG A 67 -5.92 2.28 -4.74
C ARG A 67 -5.19 2.69 -3.48
N LEU A 68 -4.18 1.89 -3.12
CA LEU A 68 -3.27 2.14 -2.01
C LEU A 68 -1.89 2.47 -2.56
N GLU A 69 -1.24 3.47 -1.99
CA GLU A 69 0.18 3.75 -2.21
C GLU A 69 0.92 3.77 -0.86
N LEU A 70 2.04 3.05 -0.78
CA LEU A 70 2.86 2.90 0.42
C LEU A 70 4.24 3.49 0.21
N THR A 71 4.65 4.32 1.18
CA THR A 71 6.02 4.84 1.36
C THR A 71 6.26 5.08 2.84
N THR A 72 7.52 5.07 3.27
CA THR A 72 7.88 5.40 4.65
C THR A 72 8.34 6.85 4.73
N HIS A 73 7.50 7.72 5.30
CA HIS A 73 7.76 9.17 5.43
C HIS A 73 9.12 9.46 6.07
N ASP A 74 9.39 8.82 7.21
CA ASP A 74 10.60 9.04 8.00
C ASP A 74 11.87 8.49 7.32
N ALA A 75 11.70 7.63 6.31
CA ALA A 75 12.77 7.11 5.47
C ALA A 75 12.91 7.91 4.16
N GLY A 76 12.48 9.18 4.14
CA GLY A 76 12.58 10.03 2.95
C GLY A 76 11.55 9.71 1.86
N ARG A 77 10.39 9.15 2.24
CA ARG A 77 9.34 8.65 1.33
C ARG A 77 9.84 7.53 0.40
N GLN A 78 10.64 6.62 0.95
CA GLN A 78 11.14 5.44 0.25
C GLN A 78 10.47 4.15 0.75
N VAL A 79 10.55 3.09 -0.05
CA VAL A 79 10.14 1.74 0.36
C VAL A 79 11.13 1.17 1.37
N THR A 80 10.63 0.58 2.45
CA THR A 80 11.41 -0.02 3.54
C THR A 80 11.00 -1.45 3.81
#